data_AF-H2BU24-F1
#
_entry.id   AF-H2BU24-F1
#
_cell.length_a   1.000
_cell.length_b   1.000
_cell.length_c   1.000
_cell.angle_alpha   90.00
_cell.angle_beta   90.00
_cell.angle_gamma   90.00
#
_symmetry.space_group_name_H-M   'P 1'
#
loop_
_entity.id
_entity.type
_entity.pdbx_description
1 polymer ?
#
loop_
_entity_poly.entity_id
_entity_poly.type
_entity_poly.pdbx_seq_one_letter_code
_entity_poly.pdbx_strand_id
1 'polypeptide(L)'
;MDAYTGIVAANGRIGILPEDKPFEVRSIILNNVYDKESPLGVSKILVGMNFGNLEMEIDGEKITENNVSNWMQTLNMKEAAFTTSFDFKDKAQISYTIYALRNVQYTGYIDFKVQAKTDI
;
A
#
# COMPACT_ATOMS: atom_id res chain seq x y z
N MET A 1 -2.73 -7.81 20.96
CA MET A 1 -2.83 -6.88 19.82
C MET A 1 -2.66 -7.75 18.60
N ASP A 2 -3.75 -8.07 17.90
CA ASP A 2 -3.68 -8.97 16.75
C ASP A 2 -2.81 -8.32 15.67
N ALA A 3 -1.87 -9.08 15.12
CA ALA A 3 -1.01 -8.59 14.06
C ALA A 3 -1.86 -8.35 12.80
N TYR A 4 -1.83 -7.11 12.28
CA TYR A 4 -2.52 -6.79 11.04
C TYR A 4 -2.09 -7.75 9.93
N THR A 5 -3.07 -8.51 9.42
CA THR A 5 -2.91 -9.41 8.29
C THR A 5 -3.37 -8.66 7.05
N GLY A 6 -2.44 -7.95 6.43
CA GLY A 6 -2.71 -7.15 5.23
C GLY A 6 -3.17 -7.99 4.06
N ILE A 7 -3.95 -7.36 3.17
CA ILE A 7 -4.45 -7.99 1.94
C ILE A 7 -3.48 -7.67 0.80
N VAL A 8 -2.89 -8.70 0.21
CA VAL A 8 -1.85 -8.54 -0.84
C VAL A 8 -2.49 -8.30 -2.21
N ALA A 9 -2.00 -7.29 -2.92
CA ALA A 9 -2.21 -7.13 -4.36
C ALA A 9 -1.02 -7.74 -5.13
N ALA A 10 -1.28 -8.67 -6.06
CA ALA A 10 -0.22 -9.35 -6.80
C ALA A 10 -0.61 -9.75 -8.22
N ASN A 11 0.39 -9.86 -9.11
CA ASN A 11 0.24 -10.30 -10.51
C ASN A 11 1.10 -11.53 -10.86
N GLY A 12 1.69 -12.20 -9.87
CA GLY A 12 2.61 -13.33 -10.06
C GLY A 12 4.05 -12.94 -10.41
N ARG A 13 4.33 -11.66 -10.64
CA ARG A 13 5.70 -11.10 -10.78
C ARG A 13 6.05 -10.17 -9.63
N ILE A 14 5.10 -9.38 -9.18
CA ILE A 14 5.20 -8.47 -8.04
C ILE A 14 4.05 -8.79 -7.07
N GLY A 15 4.37 -8.81 -5.78
CA GLY A 15 3.42 -8.73 -4.68
C GLY A 15 3.64 -7.46 -3.89
N ILE A 16 2.55 -6.76 -3.55
CA ILE A 16 2.55 -5.53 -2.75
C ILE A 16 1.73 -5.84 -1.50
N LEU A 17 2.38 -5.82 -0.34
CA LEU A 17 1.73 -6.03 0.96
C LEU A 17 1.55 -4.66 1.64
N PRO A 18 0.31 -4.13 1.72
CA PRO A 18 0.00 -2.89 2.41
C PRO A 18 0.18 -2.99 3.92
N GLU A 19 0.27 -1.85 4.59
CA GLU A 19 0.27 -1.72 6.05
C GLU A 19 -1.09 -1.22 6.58
N ASP A 20 -1.29 -1.24 7.91
CA ASP A 20 -2.45 -0.65 8.60
C ASP A 20 -2.33 0.86 8.84
N LYS A 21 -1.34 1.51 8.22
CA LYS A 21 -1.10 2.94 8.32
C LYS A 21 -1.33 3.66 6.99
N PRO A 22 -1.78 4.93 7.02
CA PRO A 22 -1.95 5.72 5.81
C PRO A 22 -0.69 5.70 4.93
N PHE A 23 -0.86 5.37 3.66
CA PHE A 23 0.17 5.48 2.63
C PHE A 23 1.43 4.62 2.86
N GLU A 24 1.37 3.62 3.75
CA GLU A 24 2.48 2.71 4.00
C GLU A 24 2.26 1.34 3.35
N VAL A 25 3.34 0.81 2.79
CA VAL A 25 3.47 -0.55 2.29
C VAL A 25 4.48 -1.27 3.18
N ARG A 26 4.11 -2.44 3.70
CA ARG A 26 4.99 -3.25 4.55
C ARG A 26 6.15 -3.83 3.75
N SER A 27 5.82 -4.43 2.60
CA SER A 27 6.81 -5.12 1.77
C SER A 27 6.41 -5.19 0.31
N ILE A 28 7.44 -5.13 -0.53
CA ILE A 28 7.36 -5.48 -1.94
C ILE A 28 8.08 -6.80 -2.14
N ILE A 29 7.42 -7.75 -2.79
CA ILE A 29 7.98 -9.05 -3.12
C ILE A 29 8.13 -9.15 -4.63
N LEU A 30 9.34 -9.49 -5.08
CA LEU A 30 9.65 -9.70 -6.49
C LEU A 30 9.84 -11.20 -6.73
N ASN A 31 9.08 -11.74 -7.66
CA ASN A 31 9.18 -13.16 -8.00
C ASN A 31 10.55 -13.46 -8.62
N ASN A 32 11.09 -14.65 -8.32
CA ASN A 32 12.42 -15.10 -8.73
C ASN A 32 13.63 -14.28 -8.22
N VAL A 33 13.43 -13.41 -7.23
CA VAL A 33 14.53 -12.70 -6.56
C VAL A 33 14.79 -13.34 -5.20
N TYR A 34 15.93 -14.03 -5.08
CA TYR A 34 16.29 -14.80 -3.90
C TYR A 34 17.66 -14.41 -3.36
N ASP A 35 17.86 -14.63 -2.07
CA ASP A 35 19.17 -14.57 -1.41
C ASP A 35 19.30 -15.71 -0.39
N LYS A 36 20.54 -16.07 -0.03
CA LYS A 36 20.80 -17.01 1.06
C LYS A 36 20.60 -16.31 2.39
N GLU A 37 19.84 -16.93 3.28
CA GLU A 37 19.65 -16.39 4.63
C GLU A 37 20.96 -16.32 5.45
N SER A 38 21.87 -17.27 5.21
CA SER A 38 23.20 -17.33 5.82
C SER A 38 24.13 -18.18 4.93
N PRO A 39 25.46 -18.21 5.17
CA PRO A 39 26.39 -19.01 4.37
C PRO A 39 26.03 -20.49 4.24
N LEU A 40 25.43 -21.07 5.30
CA LEU A 40 24.93 -22.45 5.36
C LEU A 40 23.40 -22.53 5.32
N GLY A 41 22.72 -21.41 5.08
CA GLY A 41 21.27 -21.31 5.07
C GLY A 41 20.64 -21.71 3.74
N VAL A 42 19.30 -21.69 3.71
CA VAL A 42 18.51 -21.95 2.51
C VAL A 42 18.29 -20.67 1.70
N SER A 43 17.91 -20.83 0.43
CA SER A 43 17.48 -19.69 -0.40
C SER A 43 16.10 -19.22 0.04
N LYS A 44 15.94 -17.92 0.27
CA LYS A 44 14.67 -17.28 0.60
C LYS A 44 14.37 -16.16 -0.38
N ILE A 45 13.09 -15.84 -0.56
CA ILE A 45 12.70 -14.68 -1.35
C ILE A 45 13.20 -13.42 -0.65
N LEU A 46 13.80 -12.51 -1.41
CA LEU A 46 14.29 -11.24 -0.90
C LEU A 46 13.16 -10.20 -0.91
N VAL A 47 13.07 -9.41 0.17
CA VAL A 47 12.17 -8.26 0.23
C VAL A 47 12.75 -7.16 -0.65
N GLY A 48 12.03 -6.78 -1.69
CA GLY A 48 12.45 -5.77 -2.65
C GLY A 48 12.45 -4.36 -2.06
N MET A 49 13.03 -3.41 -2.80
CA MET A 49 12.96 -1.99 -2.44
C MET A 49 11.49 -1.55 -2.37
N ASN A 50 11.14 -0.84 -1.30
CA ASN A 50 9.80 -0.29 -1.13
C ASN A 50 9.65 1.00 -1.95
N PHE A 51 8.78 0.94 -2.97
CA PHE A 51 8.43 2.07 -3.83
C PHE A 51 6.99 2.55 -3.63
N GLY A 52 6.26 1.96 -2.68
CA GLY A 52 4.84 2.23 -2.47
C GLY A 52 4.53 3.26 -1.38
N ASN A 53 5.51 3.58 -0.53
CA ASN A 53 5.32 4.56 0.53
C ASN A 53 5.18 5.97 -0.04
N LEU A 54 4.26 6.74 0.53
CA LEU A 54 4.06 8.15 0.19
C LEU A 54 3.80 8.96 1.47
N GLU A 55 4.21 10.22 1.47
CA GLU A 55 3.84 11.17 2.52
C GLU A 55 2.92 12.24 1.92
N MET A 56 1.86 12.57 2.65
CA MET A 56 0.92 13.61 2.25
C MET A 56 0.75 14.61 3.39
N GLU A 57 0.75 15.89 3.01
CA GLU A 57 0.55 17.02 3.91
C GLU A 57 -0.56 17.90 3.32
N ILE A 58 -1.48 18.34 4.17
CA ILE A 58 -2.57 19.27 3.81
C ILE A 58 -2.52 20.42 4.83
N ASP A 59 -2.41 21.66 4.35
CA ASP A 59 -2.25 22.88 5.17
C ASP A 59 -1.12 22.81 6.22
N GLY A 60 0.05 22.28 5.87
CA GLY A 60 1.17 22.22 6.81
C GLY A 60 1.11 21.04 7.81
N GLU A 61 0.05 20.23 7.76
CA GLU A 61 -0.12 19.09 8.67
C GLU A 61 -0.02 17.75 7.93
N LYS A 62 0.96 16.95 8.35
CA LYS A 62 1.17 15.60 7.83
C LYS A 62 0.04 14.67 8.23
N ILE A 63 -0.46 13.90 7.27
CA ILE A 63 -1.45 12.86 7.53
C ILE A 63 -0.75 11.64 8.17
N THR A 64 -1.31 11.16 9.28
CA THR A 64 -0.83 10.00 10.05
C THR A 64 -2.02 9.21 10.58
N GLU A 65 -1.77 8.03 11.14
CA GLU A 65 -2.81 7.21 11.79
C GLU A 65 -3.54 7.94 12.93
N ASN A 66 -2.93 8.96 13.53
CA ASN A 66 -3.47 9.68 14.69
C ASN A 66 -4.47 10.78 14.31
N ASN A 67 -4.52 11.21 13.04
CA ASN A 67 -5.36 12.31 12.58
C ASN A 67 -6.27 11.92 11.40
N VAL A 68 -6.49 10.61 11.22
CA VAL A 68 -7.46 10.05 10.27
C VAL A 68 -8.61 9.35 10.98
N SER A 69 -9.74 9.26 10.29
CA SER A 69 -10.94 8.57 10.77
C SER A 69 -11.64 7.85 9.62
N ASN A 70 -12.67 7.06 9.91
CA ASN A 70 -13.45 6.33 8.89
C ASN A 70 -12.57 5.45 7.97
N TRP A 71 -11.56 4.81 8.57
CA TRP A 71 -10.65 3.91 7.86
C TRP A 71 -11.41 2.72 7.28
N MET A 72 -11.25 2.51 5.97
CA MET A 72 -11.86 1.40 5.25
C MET A 72 -10.89 0.86 4.22
N GLN A 73 -10.83 -0.46 4.13
CA GLN A 73 -10.05 -1.18 3.12
C GLN A 73 -10.96 -2.16 2.39
N THR A 74 -10.85 -2.22 1.07
CA THR A 74 -11.70 -3.08 0.23
C THR A 74 -10.88 -3.68 -0.89
N LEU A 75 -10.97 -5.01 -1.04
CA LEU A 75 -10.43 -5.71 -2.20
C LEU A 75 -11.54 -6.00 -3.20
N ASN A 76 -11.49 -5.35 -4.36
CA ASN A 76 -12.27 -5.77 -5.51
C ASN A 76 -11.58 -6.98 -6.16
N MET A 77 -12.07 -8.18 -5.85
CA MET A 77 -11.53 -9.45 -6.35
C MET A 77 -11.65 -9.62 -7.87
N LYS A 78 -12.64 -8.97 -8.50
CA LYS A 78 -12.86 -9.06 -9.95
C LYS A 78 -11.80 -8.28 -10.73
N GLU A 79 -11.45 -7.10 -10.25
CA GLU A 79 -10.49 -6.19 -10.91
C GLU A 79 -9.09 -6.25 -10.29
N ALA A 80 -8.93 -7.00 -9.18
CA ALA A 80 -7.71 -7.07 -8.37
C ALA A 80 -7.23 -5.67 -7.91
N ALA A 81 -8.18 -4.86 -7.45
CA ALA A 81 -7.96 -3.49 -6.99
C ALA A 81 -8.09 -3.43 -5.46
N PHE A 82 -7.02 -3.05 -4.77
CA PHE A 82 -7.04 -2.92 -3.31
C PHE A 82 -7.10 -1.44 -2.92
N THR A 83 -8.25 -0.98 -2.44
CA THR A 83 -8.50 0.41 -2.11
C THR A 83 -8.48 0.61 -0.61
N THR A 84 -7.75 1.64 -0.15
CA THR A 84 -7.84 2.18 1.21
C THR A 84 -8.45 3.57 1.15
N SER A 85 -9.37 3.89 2.05
CA SER A 85 -9.96 5.22 2.18
C SER A 85 -10.10 5.64 3.63
N PHE A 86 -10.00 6.93 3.88
CA PHE A 86 -10.20 7.53 5.19
C PHE A 86 -10.49 9.02 5.06
N ASP A 87 -10.96 9.62 6.14
CA ASP A 87 -11.13 11.06 6.27
C ASP A 87 -9.97 11.66 7.05
N PHE A 88 -9.36 12.70 6.48
CA PHE A 88 -8.43 13.56 7.20
C PHE A 88 -9.21 14.72 7.83
N LYS A 89 -9.52 14.55 9.12
CA LYS A 89 -10.36 15.49 9.90
C LYS A 89 -11.64 15.84 9.14
N ASP A 90 -12.06 17.10 9.22
CA ASP A 90 -13.14 17.71 8.44
C ASP A 90 -12.66 18.31 7.11
N LYS A 91 -11.37 18.19 6.77
CA LYS A 91 -10.73 18.87 5.63
C LYS A 91 -10.87 18.13 4.30
N ALA A 92 -10.61 16.82 4.28
CA ALA A 92 -10.61 16.05 3.04
C ALA A 92 -10.97 14.57 3.26
N GLN A 93 -11.55 13.97 2.23
CA GLN A 93 -11.62 12.51 2.08
C GLN A 93 -10.50 12.06 1.15
N ILE A 94 -9.73 11.06 1.58
CA ILE A 94 -8.62 10.49 0.82
C ILE A 94 -8.96 9.04 0.49
N SER A 95 -8.65 8.63 -0.73
CA SER A 95 -8.61 7.22 -1.12
C SER A 95 -7.42 6.94 -2.01
N TYR A 96 -6.80 5.78 -1.85
CA TYR A 96 -5.82 5.29 -2.79
C TYR A 96 -6.04 3.82 -3.12
N THR A 97 -5.74 3.45 -4.37
CA THR A 97 -5.91 2.08 -4.86
C THR A 97 -4.59 1.54 -5.37
N ILE A 98 -4.18 0.38 -4.84
CA ILE A 98 -2.97 -0.33 -5.23
C ILE A 98 -3.34 -1.39 -6.26
N TYR A 99 -2.57 -1.41 -7.35
CA TYR A 99 -2.67 -2.39 -8.42
C TYR A 99 -1.31 -3.03 -8.69
N ALA A 100 -1.28 -4.35 -8.79
CA ALA A 100 -0.21 -5.07 -9.48
C ALA A 100 -0.70 -5.37 -10.90
N LEU A 101 -0.23 -4.61 -11.90
CA LEU A 101 -0.79 -4.67 -13.25
C LEU A 101 -0.47 -6.00 -13.93
N ARG A 102 -1.47 -6.70 -14.47
CA ARG A 102 -1.27 -7.99 -15.15
C ARG A 102 -0.79 -7.84 -16.59
N ASN A 103 -1.21 -6.77 -17.27
CA ASN A 103 -0.86 -6.48 -18.66
C ASN A 103 0.54 -5.84 -18.81
N VAL A 104 0.97 -5.05 -17.83
CA VAL A 104 2.32 -4.45 -17.78
C VAL A 104 3.12 -5.16 -16.70
N GLN A 105 3.84 -6.21 -17.11
CA GLN A 105 4.65 -7.02 -16.21
C GLN A 105 5.67 -6.14 -15.48
N TYR A 106 5.90 -6.42 -14.20
CA TYR A 106 6.80 -5.68 -13.31
C TYR A 106 6.39 -4.24 -12.94
N THR A 107 5.13 -3.86 -13.15
CA THR A 107 4.63 -2.55 -12.73
C THR A 107 3.65 -2.67 -11.56
N GLY A 108 3.95 -1.95 -10.48
CA GLY A 108 2.96 -1.54 -9.48
C GLY A 108 2.42 -0.16 -9.83
N TYR A 109 1.13 0.06 -9.65
CA TYR A 109 0.48 1.35 -9.87
C TYR A 109 -0.35 1.70 -8.64
N ILE A 110 -0.24 2.94 -8.17
CA ILE A 110 -1.01 3.45 -7.04
C ILE A 110 -1.74 4.69 -7.51
N ASP A 111 -3.06 4.62 -7.52
CA ASP A 111 -3.94 5.74 -7.86
C ASP A 111 -4.36 6.48 -6.60
N PHE A 112 -4.15 7.79 -6.54
CA PHE A 112 -4.47 8.61 -5.37
C PHE A 112 -5.57 9.61 -5.73
N LYS A 113 -6.59 9.67 -4.87
CA LYS A 113 -7.68 10.64 -4.97
C LYS A 113 -7.84 11.38 -3.66
N VAL A 114 -7.81 12.71 -3.74
CA VAL A 114 -8.07 13.63 -2.64
C VAL A 114 -9.30 14.43 -2.99
N GLN A 115 -10.31 14.40 -2.12
CA GLN A 115 -11.52 15.17 -2.25
C GLN A 115 -11.61 16.15 -1.08
N ALA A 116 -11.40 17.42 -1.36
CA ALA A 116 -11.56 18.50 -0.40
C ALA A 116 -13.02 18.59 0.07
N LYS A 117 -13.22 18.74 1.38
CA LYS A 117 -14.51 19.03 2.03
C LYS A 117 -14.63 20.51 2.40
N THR A 118 -13.49 21.16 2.61
CA THR A 118 -13.31 22.59 2.83
C THR A 118 -12.22 23.12 1.90
N ASP A 119 -11.99 24.44 1.88
CA ASP A 119 -10.80 24.99 1.25
C ASP A 119 -9.54 24.48 2.00
N ILE A 120 -8.57 23.99 1.23
CA ILE A 120 -7.34 23.30 1.68
C ILE A 120 -6.17 23.61 0.74
#